data_AF-A0A6V8DX33-F1
#
_entry.id   AF-A0A6V8DX33-F1
#
_cell.length_a   1.000
_cell.length_b   1.000
_cell.length_c   1.000
_cell.angle_alpha   90.00
_cell.angle_beta   90.00
_cell.angle_gamma   90.00
#
_symmetry.space_group_name_H-M   'P 1'
#
loop_
_entity.id
_entity.type
_entity.pdbx_description
1 polymer ?
#
loop_
_entity_poly.entity_id
_entity_poly.type
_entity_poly.pdbx_seq_one_letter_code
_entity_poly.pdbx_strand_id
1 'polypeptide(L)'
;FNADTNSAVISRYTRIYIEGSQSSGKPAETAEMVSRSVGNLLSLRRRRALSANTMWGVALGLLVASVTSLNVTISIVLQLGEAIAGVATGLASTDVGALQDFGGGIALPVMEDASSVDDNIRMFKVIVSILIIGQIVAVSAIATRLRGGGKTSAAGQAIQLLWIAGITSWITAVLLEGASSIFGL
;
A
#
# COMPACT_ATOMS: atom_id res chain seq x y z
N PHE A 1 24.30 8.99 -19.08
CA PHE A 1 24.25 7.53 -19.27
C PHE A 1 23.15 7.03 -20.23
N ASN A 2 22.51 7.86 -21.08
CA ASN A 2 21.38 7.42 -21.92
C ASN A 2 21.46 7.83 -23.41
N ALA A 3 22.64 8.19 -23.92
CA ALA A 3 22.81 8.52 -25.34
C ALA A 3 23.47 7.40 -26.17
N ASP A 4 24.37 6.61 -25.59
CA ASP A 4 25.08 5.54 -26.31
C ASP A 4 24.24 4.28 -26.60
N THR A 5 23.13 4.09 -25.88
CA THR A 5 22.31 2.87 -25.97
C THR A 5 21.49 2.75 -27.25
N ASN A 6 21.24 3.86 -27.97
CA ASN A 6 20.58 3.82 -29.29
C ASN A 6 21.57 3.47 -30.41
N SER A 7 22.80 3.98 -30.34
CA SER A 7 23.84 3.72 -31.36
C SER A 7 24.28 2.26 -31.39
N ALA A 8 24.46 1.63 -30.23
CA ALA A 8 24.90 0.24 -30.16
C ALA A 8 23.89 -0.75 -30.77
N VAL A 9 22.59 -0.54 -30.53
CA VAL A 9 21.53 -1.42 -31.05
C VAL A 9 21.34 -1.22 -32.56
N ILE A 10 21.32 0.03 -33.02
CA ILE A 10 21.24 0.36 -34.45
C ILE A 10 22.46 -0.23 -35.19
N SER A 11 23.68 -0.04 -34.66
CA SER A 11 24.89 -0.61 -35.27
C SER A 11 24.88 -2.14 -35.31
N ARG A 12 24.31 -2.81 -34.28
CA ARG A 12 24.15 -4.27 -34.26
C ARG A 12 23.20 -4.74 -35.36
N TYR A 13 22.05 -4.09 -35.51
CA TYR A 13 21.08 -4.47 -36.55
C TYR A 13 21.56 -4.13 -37.96
N THR A 14 22.28 -3.03 -38.15
CA THR A 14 22.95 -2.70 -39.41
C THR A 14 24.04 -3.72 -39.74
N ARG A 15 24.84 -4.14 -38.75
CA ARG A 15 25.82 -5.22 -38.94
C ARG A 15 25.17 -6.55 -39.31
N ILE A 16 24.10 -6.95 -38.61
CA ILE A 16 23.33 -8.17 -38.92
C ILE A 16 22.75 -8.11 -40.33
N TYR A 17 22.31 -6.93 -40.79
CA TYR A 17 21.86 -6.73 -42.16
C TYR A 17 23.00 -6.93 -43.17
N ILE A 18 24.18 -6.35 -42.93
CA ILE A 18 25.34 -6.48 -43.84
C ILE A 18 25.87 -7.92 -43.86
N GLU A 19 26.10 -8.53 -42.70
CA GLU A 19 26.59 -9.90 -42.58
C GLU A 19 25.55 -10.91 -43.12
N GLY A 20 24.26 -10.69 -42.84
CA GLY A 20 23.17 -11.54 -43.34
C GLY A 20 22.93 -11.41 -44.85
N SER A 21 22.99 -10.20 -45.41
CA SER A 21 22.84 -9.99 -46.85
C SER A 21 24.01 -10.58 -47.64
N GLN A 22 25.23 -10.52 -47.09
CA GLN A 22 26.43 -11.12 -47.68
C GLN A 22 26.44 -12.65 -47.55
N SER A 23 26.00 -13.20 -46.42
CA SER A 23 25.99 -14.65 -46.18
C SER A 23 24.83 -15.38 -46.87
N SER A 24 23.65 -14.74 -46.99
CA SER A 24 22.44 -15.40 -47.49
C SER A 24 22.09 -15.02 -48.93
N GLY A 25 22.76 -14.02 -49.52
CA GLY A 25 22.51 -13.56 -50.90
C GLY A 25 21.13 -12.93 -51.14
N LYS A 26 20.29 -12.81 -50.10
CA LYS A 26 18.91 -12.31 -50.15
C LYS A 26 18.74 -11.08 -49.25
N PRO A 27 19.09 -9.88 -49.76
CA PRO A 27 19.05 -8.64 -48.98
C PRO A 27 17.63 -8.22 -48.57
N ALA A 28 16.60 -8.56 -49.36
CA ALA A 28 15.21 -8.22 -49.02
C ALA A 28 14.68 -9.02 -47.82
N GLU A 29 14.96 -10.33 -47.77
CA GLU A 29 14.50 -11.23 -46.71
C GLU A 29 15.19 -10.93 -45.37
N THR A 30 16.48 -10.56 -45.41
CA THR A 30 17.24 -10.14 -44.23
C THR A 30 16.82 -8.75 -43.73
N ALA A 31 16.48 -7.82 -44.62
CA ALA A 31 15.90 -6.52 -44.24
C ALA A 31 14.54 -6.68 -43.54
N GLU A 32 13.66 -7.54 -44.06
CA GLU A 32 12.36 -7.87 -43.46
C GLU A 32 12.52 -8.45 -42.05
N MET A 33 13.47 -9.38 -41.87
CA MET A 33 13.78 -10.00 -40.58
C MET A 33 14.31 -8.99 -39.56
N VAL A 34 15.23 -8.11 -39.97
CA VAL A 34 15.76 -7.04 -39.11
C VAL A 34 14.66 -6.04 -38.72
N SER A 35 13.83 -5.62 -39.68
CA SER A 35 12.71 -4.70 -39.45
C SER A 35 11.71 -5.26 -38.42
N ARG A 36 11.30 -6.53 -38.59
CA ARG A 36 10.42 -7.22 -37.62
C ARG A 36 11.06 -7.33 -36.25
N SER A 37 12.35 -7.63 -36.17
CA SER A 37 13.07 -7.77 -34.90
C SER A 37 13.21 -6.44 -34.15
N VAL A 38 13.53 -5.35 -34.86
CA VAL A 38 13.60 -3.99 -34.31
C VAL A 38 12.21 -3.54 -33.85
N GLY A 39 11.16 -3.78 -34.66
CA GLY A 39 9.78 -3.51 -34.29
C GLY A 39 9.34 -4.26 -33.01
N ASN A 40 9.69 -5.54 -32.90
CA ASN A 40 9.42 -6.36 -31.72
C ASN A 40 10.20 -5.92 -30.48
N LEU A 41 11.46 -5.50 -30.61
CA LEU A 41 12.21 -4.94 -29.48
C LEU A 41 11.62 -3.62 -28.99
N LEU A 42 11.21 -2.75 -29.92
CA LEU A 42 10.59 -1.47 -29.58
C LEU A 42 9.24 -1.69 -28.88
N SER A 43 8.43 -2.64 -29.37
CA SER A 43 7.17 -3.01 -28.74
C SER A 43 7.36 -3.61 -27.35
N LEU A 44 8.38 -4.47 -27.17
CA LEU A 44 8.76 -5.03 -25.86
C LEU A 44 9.21 -3.95 -24.87
N ARG A 45 10.03 -2.98 -25.32
CA ARG A 45 10.44 -1.84 -24.48
C ARG A 45 9.24 -1.00 -24.07
N ARG A 46 8.35 -0.69 -25.02
CA ARG A 46 7.13 0.07 -24.75
C ARG A 46 6.21 -0.67 -23.79
N ARG A 47 6.06 -1.99 -23.94
CA ARG A 47 5.26 -2.83 -23.05
C ARG A 47 5.83 -2.88 -21.64
N ARG A 48 7.16 -3.06 -21.49
CA ARG A 48 7.84 -2.99 -20.18
C ARG A 48 7.68 -1.62 -19.52
N ALA A 49 7.81 -0.53 -20.28
CA ALA A 49 7.62 0.82 -19.77
C ALA A 49 6.17 1.07 -19.33
N LEU A 50 5.19 0.59 -20.10
CA LEU A 50 3.77 0.68 -19.75
C LEU A 50 3.43 -0.12 -18.49
N SER A 51 3.88 -1.37 -18.39
CA SER A 51 3.66 -2.22 -17.21
C SER A 51 4.33 -1.63 -15.95
N ALA A 52 5.50 -1.01 -16.09
CA ALA A 52 6.18 -0.31 -15.00
C ALA A 52 5.40 0.93 -14.51
N ASN A 53 4.77 1.67 -15.42
CA ASN A 53 4.01 2.87 -15.07
C ASN A 53 2.65 2.55 -14.43
N THR A 54 1.91 1.57 -14.95
CA THR A 54 0.61 1.20 -14.37
C THR A 54 0.76 0.60 -12.97
N MET A 55 1.85 -0.10 -12.71
CA MET A 55 2.10 -0.70 -11.41
C MET A 55 2.31 0.32 -10.28
N TRP A 56 2.92 1.48 -10.58
CA TRP A 56 3.07 2.55 -9.58
C TRP A 56 1.70 3.09 -9.14
N GLY A 57 0.77 3.26 -10.08
CA GLY A 57 -0.61 3.67 -9.78
C GLY A 57 -1.35 2.64 -8.91
N VAL A 58 -1.23 1.34 -9.22
CA VAL A 58 -1.87 0.28 -8.42
C VAL A 58 -1.29 0.22 -7.00
N ALA A 59 0.04 0.31 -6.87
CA ALA A 59 0.71 0.30 -5.57
C ALA A 59 0.27 1.47 -4.68
N LEU A 60 0.12 2.67 -5.27
CA LEU A 60 -0.41 3.83 -4.56
C LEU A 60 -1.87 3.66 -4.16
N GLY A 61 -2.71 3.20 -5.07
CA GLY A 61 -4.13 3.00 -4.78
C GLY A 61 -4.36 2.00 -3.65
N LEU A 62 -3.66 0.88 -3.67
CA LEU A 62 -3.73 -0.14 -2.62
C LEU A 62 -3.24 0.39 -1.26
N LEU A 63 -2.15 1.17 -1.26
CA LEU A 63 -1.63 1.78 -0.05
C LEU A 63 -2.63 2.77 0.54
N VAL A 64 -3.14 3.70 -0.26
CA VAL A 64 -4.11 4.72 0.19
C VAL A 64 -5.38 4.05 0.73
N ALA A 65 -5.93 3.08 0.02
CA ALA A 65 -7.13 2.34 0.44
C ALA A 65 -6.92 1.62 1.78
N SER A 66 -5.81 0.90 1.93
CA SER A 66 -5.50 0.16 3.15
C SER A 66 -5.21 1.08 4.35
N VAL A 67 -4.43 2.15 4.16
CA VAL A 67 -4.17 3.14 5.23
C VAL A 67 -5.47 3.81 5.67
N THR A 68 -6.35 4.13 4.72
CA THR A 68 -7.67 4.72 5.04
C THR A 68 -8.52 3.72 5.81
N SER A 69 -8.63 2.47 5.35
CA SER A 69 -9.40 1.42 6.02
C SER A 69 -8.93 1.20 7.46
N LEU A 70 -7.61 1.13 7.69
CA LEU A 70 -7.05 0.92 9.03
C LEU A 70 -7.35 2.11 9.96
N ASN A 71 -7.24 3.35 9.47
CA ASN A 71 -7.59 4.53 10.26
C ASN A 71 -9.09 4.57 10.61
N VAL A 72 -9.96 4.24 9.65
CA VAL A 72 -11.41 4.14 9.89
C VAL A 72 -11.72 3.07 10.94
N THR A 73 -11.07 1.89 10.86
CA THR A 73 -11.24 0.83 11.86
C THR A 73 -10.84 1.30 13.26
N ILE A 74 -9.75 2.07 13.41
CA ILE A 74 -9.36 2.63 14.71
C ILE A 74 -10.48 3.53 15.26
N SER A 75 -11.01 4.45 14.45
CA SER A 75 -12.07 5.36 14.90
C SER A 75 -13.35 4.63 15.30
N ILE A 76 -13.72 3.56 14.60
CA ILE A 76 -14.86 2.73 14.99
C ILE A 76 -14.58 2.01 16.31
N VAL A 77 -13.39 1.41 16.48
CA VAL A 77 -13.01 0.73 17.73
C VAL A 77 -13.01 1.69 18.92
N LEU A 78 -12.54 2.93 18.72
CA LEU A 78 -12.58 3.99 19.73
C LEU A 78 -14.02 4.30 20.16
N GLN A 79 -14.91 4.56 19.20
CA GLN A 79 -16.31 4.86 19.48
C GLN A 79 -17.03 3.70 20.17
N LEU A 80 -16.78 2.45 19.75
CA LEU A 80 -17.32 1.26 20.41
C LEU A 80 -16.76 1.08 21.82
N GLY A 81 -15.46 1.32 22.02
CA GLY A 81 -14.83 1.26 23.34
C GLY A 81 -15.40 2.28 24.31
N GLU A 82 -15.56 3.54 23.87
CA GLU A 82 -16.19 4.60 24.66
C GLU A 82 -17.66 4.30 24.98
N ALA A 83 -18.43 3.80 24.02
CA ALA A 83 -19.83 3.42 24.24
C ALA A 83 -19.96 2.27 25.26
N ILE A 84 -19.10 1.25 25.18
CA ILE A 84 -19.08 0.11 26.12
C ILE A 84 -18.65 0.58 27.52
N ALA A 85 -17.63 1.43 27.62
CA ALA A 85 -17.19 2.02 28.88
C ALA A 85 -18.29 2.88 29.52
N GLY A 86 -19.00 3.69 28.71
CA GLY A 86 -20.14 4.50 29.16
C GLY A 86 -21.29 3.66 29.73
N VAL A 87 -21.65 2.56 29.07
CA VAL A 87 -22.66 1.62 29.56
C VAL A 87 -22.20 0.92 30.85
N ALA A 88 -20.93 0.53 30.94
CA ALA A 88 -20.36 -0.07 32.14
C ALA A 88 -20.42 0.87 33.35
N THR A 89 -20.09 2.15 33.17
CA THR A 89 -20.22 3.16 34.21
C THR A 89 -21.69 3.46 34.57
N GLY A 90 -22.60 3.43 33.60
CA GLY A 90 -24.04 3.58 33.84
C GLY A 90 -24.62 2.41 34.64
N LEU A 91 -24.18 1.19 34.37
CA LEU A 91 -24.55 -0.01 35.12
C LEU A 91 -23.90 -0.04 36.51
N ALA A 92 -22.65 0.42 36.66
CA ALA A 92 -22.01 0.56 37.97
C ALA A 92 -22.70 1.58 38.88
N SER A 93 -23.32 2.63 38.31
CA SER A 93 -24.11 3.62 39.05
C SER A 93 -25.51 3.13 39.44
N THR A 94 -25.98 2.02 38.86
CA THR A 94 -27.25 1.37 39.23
C THR A 94 -26.93 0.22 40.17
N ASP A 95 -26.99 0.49 41.48
CA ASP A 95 -26.84 -0.41 42.63
C ASP A 95 -26.51 -1.90 42.29
N VAL A 96 -25.23 -2.15 41.99
CA VAL A 96 -24.67 -3.47 41.66
C VAL A 96 -24.76 -4.43 42.85
N GLY A 97 -24.91 -3.90 44.06
CA GLY A 97 -25.12 -4.68 45.28
C GLY A 97 -26.40 -5.52 45.25
N ALA A 98 -27.44 -5.06 44.53
CA ALA A 98 -28.70 -5.79 44.39
C ALA A 98 -28.68 -6.85 43.26
N LEU A 99 -27.79 -6.72 42.26
CA LEU A 99 -27.68 -7.64 41.13
C LEU A 99 -26.66 -8.77 41.39
N GLN A 100 -25.65 -8.52 42.20
CA GLN A 100 -24.67 -9.53 42.62
C GLN A 100 -25.30 -10.64 43.47
N ASP A 101 -26.32 -10.32 44.27
CA ASP A 101 -27.08 -11.29 45.08
C ASP A 101 -28.11 -12.10 44.25
N PHE A 102 -28.56 -11.58 43.10
CA PHE A 102 -29.54 -12.25 42.23
C PHE A 102 -28.92 -13.06 41.08
N GLY A 103 -27.65 -12.82 40.74
CA GLY A 103 -27.05 -13.21 39.46
C GLY A 103 -25.76 -14.03 39.53
N GLY A 104 -25.61 -14.94 40.49
CA GLY A 104 -24.73 -16.11 40.38
C GLY A 104 -23.32 -15.91 39.82
N GLY A 105 -22.62 -14.84 40.19
CA GLY A 105 -21.20 -14.68 39.88
C GLY A 105 -20.85 -14.51 38.39
N ILE A 106 -21.76 -13.98 37.56
CA ILE A 106 -21.35 -13.47 36.24
C ILE A 106 -20.68 -12.10 36.46
N ALA A 107 -19.40 -12.15 36.81
CA ALA A 107 -18.51 -11.00 36.70
C ALA A 107 -18.42 -10.63 35.22
N LEU A 108 -19.11 -9.57 34.80
CA LEU A 108 -18.79 -8.88 33.56
C LEU A 108 -17.40 -8.23 33.79
N PRO A 109 -16.31 -8.72 33.17
CA PRO A 109 -14.93 -8.30 33.49
C PRO A 109 -14.65 -6.82 33.26
N VAL A 110 -15.58 -6.12 32.63
CA VAL A 110 -15.55 -4.68 32.34
C VAL A 110 -15.78 -3.80 33.58
N MET A 111 -16.15 -4.37 34.74
CA MET A 111 -16.45 -3.60 35.95
C MET A 111 -15.30 -3.50 36.96
N GLU A 112 -14.19 -4.21 36.78
CA GLU A 112 -13.06 -4.15 37.73
C GLU A 112 -11.97 -3.16 37.31
N ASP A 113 -11.81 -2.88 36.00
CA ASP A 113 -10.76 -1.95 35.54
C ASP A 113 -11.10 -1.31 34.17
N ALA A 114 -11.80 -0.17 34.18
CA ALA A 114 -12.05 0.62 32.97
C ALA A 114 -10.76 1.17 32.32
N SER A 115 -9.64 1.17 33.05
CA SER A 115 -8.30 1.49 32.55
C SER A 115 -7.82 0.52 31.45
N SER A 116 -8.26 -0.74 31.51
CA SER A 116 -7.90 -1.79 30.56
C SER A 116 -8.40 -1.50 29.14
N VAL A 117 -9.47 -0.70 28.98
CA VAL A 117 -10.02 -0.32 27.67
C VAL A 117 -9.14 0.74 27.00
N ASP A 118 -8.70 1.78 27.72
CA ASP A 118 -7.80 2.82 27.18
C ASP A 118 -6.42 2.24 26.82
N ASP A 119 -5.89 1.34 27.65
CA ASP A 119 -4.63 0.66 27.36
C ASP A 119 -4.71 -0.27 26.14
N ASN A 120 -5.81 -1.01 25.99
CA ASN A 120 -6.06 -1.83 24.80
C ASN A 120 -6.20 -0.97 23.53
N ILE A 121 -6.86 0.18 23.62
CA ILE A 121 -6.98 1.15 22.53
C ILE A 121 -5.61 1.69 22.10
N ARG A 122 -4.76 2.07 23.07
CA ARG A 122 -3.39 2.54 22.80
C ARG A 122 -2.56 1.46 22.14
N MET A 123 -2.62 0.23 22.66
CA MET A 123 -1.90 -0.92 22.11
C MET A 123 -2.35 -1.23 20.68
N PHE A 124 -3.66 -1.14 20.38
CA PHE A 124 -4.20 -1.31 19.04
C PHE A 124 -3.65 -0.26 18.06
N LYS A 125 -3.61 1.01 18.46
CA LYS A 125 -3.06 2.10 17.63
C LYS A 125 -1.58 1.90 17.30
N VAL A 126 -0.79 1.43 18.27
CA VAL A 126 0.63 1.11 18.07
C VAL A 126 0.81 -0.05 17.07
N ILE A 127 0.05 -1.14 17.23
CA ILE A 127 0.12 -2.30 16.33
C ILE A 127 -0.25 -1.91 14.89
N VAL A 128 -1.31 -1.12 14.71
CA VAL A 128 -1.72 -0.65 13.38
C VAL A 128 -0.65 0.25 12.75
N SER A 129 0.01 1.11 13.53
CA SER A 129 1.12 1.93 13.00
C SER A 129 2.29 1.08 12.49
N ILE A 130 2.62 -0.01 13.19
CA ILE A 130 3.67 -0.96 12.79
C ILE A 130 3.25 -1.71 11.53
N LEU A 131 1.98 -2.12 11.42
CA LEU A 131 1.43 -2.77 10.22
C LEU A 131 1.52 -1.86 8.99
N ILE A 132 1.21 -0.57 9.12
CA ILE A 132 1.34 0.41 8.03
C ILE A 132 2.79 0.50 7.55
N ILE A 133 3.76 0.58 8.48
CA ILE A 133 5.19 0.60 8.15
C ILE A 133 5.59 -0.69 7.41
N GLY A 134 5.17 -1.85 7.92
CA GLY A 134 5.45 -3.15 7.30
C GLY A 134 4.89 -3.24 5.87
N GLN A 135 3.67 -2.73 5.66
CA GLN A 135 3.05 -2.70 4.34
C GLN A 135 3.77 -1.77 3.36
N ILE A 136 4.22 -0.59 3.81
CA ILE A 136 5.00 0.35 2.99
C ILE A 136 6.28 -0.34 2.48
N VAL A 137 6.98 -1.07 3.35
CA VAL A 137 8.18 -1.82 2.99
C VAL A 137 7.86 -2.93 1.99
N ALA A 138 6.80 -3.71 2.22
CA ALA A 138 6.37 -4.79 1.33
C ALA A 138 5.99 -4.27 -0.07
N VAL A 139 5.17 -3.22 -0.14
CA VAL A 139 4.72 -2.61 -1.40
C VAL A 139 5.90 -1.99 -2.16
N SER A 140 6.82 -1.31 -1.47
CA SER A 140 8.01 -0.75 -2.08
C SER A 140 8.93 -1.83 -2.68
N ALA A 141 9.14 -2.93 -1.96
CA ALA A 141 9.95 -4.04 -2.43
C ALA A 141 9.34 -4.72 -3.67
N ILE A 142 8.01 -4.92 -3.69
CA ILE A 142 7.29 -5.52 -4.81
C ILE A 142 7.36 -4.60 -6.04
N ALA A 143 7.09 -3.30 -5.87
CA ALA A 143 7.08 -2.32 -6.96
C ALA A 143 8.44 -2.14 -7.63
N THR A 144 9.52 -2.16 -6.85
CA THR A 144 10.88 -2.01 -7.37
C THR A 144 11.40 -3.25 -8.06
N ARG A 145 11.09 -4.45 -7.55
CA ARG A 145 11.49 -5.71 -8.18
C ARG A 145 10.86 -5.86 -9.57
N LEU A 146 9.61 -5.42 -9.74
CA LEU A 146 8.90 -5.48 -11.03
C LEU A 146 9.33 -4.40 -12.03
N ARG A 147 9.90 -3.28 -11.56
CA ARG A 147 10.56 -2.27 -12.43
C ARG A 147 12.00 -2.62 -12.79
N GLY A 148 12.55 -3.72 -12.28
CA GLY A 148 13.94 -4.11 -12.49
C GLY A 148 14.94 -3.22 -11.74
N GLY A 149 14.49 -2.52 -10.70
CA GLY A 149 15.33 -1.67 -9.84
C GLY A 149 16.05 -2.47 -8.75
N GLY A 150 17.24 -2.01 -8.36
CA GLY A 150 18.00 -2.59 -7.23
C GLY A 150 17.46 -2.20 -5.86
N LYS A 151 18.03 -2.78 -4.80
CA LYS A 151 17.64 -2.55 -3.39
C LYS A 151 17.67 -1.07 -2.98
N THR A 152 18.55 -0.26 -3.57
CA THR A 152 18.65 1.19 -3.33
C THR A 152 17.46 1.97 -3.90
N SER A 153 16.91 1.53 -5.03
CA SER A 153 15.70 2.12 -5.61
C SER A 153 14.47 1.85 -4.73
N ALA A 154 14.45 0.73 -4.01
CA ALA A 154 13.36 0.36 -3.10
C ALA A 154 13.32 1.27 -1.87
N ALA A 155 14.49 1.63 -1.32
CA ALA A 155 14.55 2.57 -0.21
C ALA A 155 14.00 3.96 -0.59
N GLY A 156 14.37 4.47 -1.78
CA GLY A 156 13.86 5.75 -2.27
C GLY A 156 12.34 5.75 -2.48
N GLN A 157 11.79 4.66 -3.05
CA GLN A 157 10.35 4.52 -3.20
C GLN A 157 9.62 4.37 -1.86
N ALA A 158 10.21 3.70 -0.88
CA ALA A 158 9.60 3.53 0.45
C ALA A 158 9.41 4.88 1.16
N ILE A 159 10.39 5.79 1.04
CA ILE A 159 10.29 7.14 1.62
C ILE A 159 9.13 7.93 0.99
N GLN A 160 8.97 7.86 -0.33
CA GLN A 160 7.85 8.53 -1.02
C GLN A 160 6.50 7.96 -0.57
N LEU A 161 6.39 6.64 -0.48
CA LEU A 161 5.17 5.97 -0.01
C LEU A 161 4.87 6.28 1.45
N LEU A 162 5.89 6.50 2.27
CA LEU A 162 5.73 6.90 3.67
C LEU A 162 5.14 8.31 3.81
N TRP A 163 5.59 9.27 3.00
CA TRP A 163 4.99 10.60 2.95
C TRP A 163 3.53 10.55 2.51
N ILE A 164 3.23 9.75 1.47
CA ILE A 164 1.86 9.58 0.98
C ILE A 164 0.99 8.94 2.05
N ALA A 165 1.47 7.90 2.73
CA ALA A 165 0.76 7.28 3.85
C ALA A 165 0.46 8.28 4.96
N GLY A 166 1.42 9.14 5.33
CA GLY A 166 1.24 10.18 6.33
C GLY A 166 0.17 11.20 5.93
N ILE A 167 0.21 11.69 4.69
CA ILE A 167 -0.79 12.63 4.16
C ILE A 167 -2.17 11.97 4.11
N THR A 168 -2.27 10.73 3.63
CA THR A 168 -3.53 9.98 3.62
C THR A 168 -4.08 9.82 5.03
N SER A 169 -3.25 9.43 6.00
CA SER A 169 -3.67 9.27 7.40
C SER A 169 -4.21 10.58 7.98
N TRP A 170 -3.55 11.70 7.69
CA TRP A 170 -4.00 13.02 8.12
C TRP A 170 -5.33 13.42 7.47
N ILE A 171 -5.47 13.23 6.16
CA ILE A 171 -6.73 13.48 5.43
C ILE A 171 -7.86 12.61 5.99
N THR A 172 -7.60 11.33 6.24
CA THR A 172 -8.59 10.42 6.82
C THR A 172 -9.01 10.89 8.21
N ALA A 173 -8.09 11.37 9.05
CA ALA A 173 -8.43 11.91 10.37
C ALA A 173 -9.34 13.14 10.27
N VAL A 174 -9.01 14.10 9.40
CA VAL A 174 -9.85 15.30 9.17
C VAL A 174 -11.22 14.93 8.63
N LEU A 175 -11.30 13.96 7.72
CA LEU A 175 -12.58 13.47 7.19
C LEU A 175 -13.41 12.77 8.27
N LEU A 176 -12.79 12.02 9.16
CA LEU A 176 -13.47 11.32 10.25
C LEU A 176 -14.00 12.31 11.30
N GLU A 177 -13.21 13.32 11.68
CA GLU A 177 -13.67 14.43 12.54
C GLU A 177 -14.82 15.21 11.88
N GLY A 178 -14.71 15.49 10.58
CA GLY A 178 -15.79 16.10 9.81
C GLY A 178 -17.04 15.24 9.80
N ALA A 179 -16.92 13.93 9.57
CA ALA A 179 -18.03 12.99 9.58
C ALA A 179 -18.70 12.89 10.95
N SER A 180 -17.94 12.76 12.04
CA SER A 180 -18.51 12.74 13.40
C SER A 180 -19.25 14.04 13.73
N SER A 181 -18.72 15.20 13.31
CA SER A 181 -19.37 16.50 13.51
C SER A 181 -20.70 16.64 12.75
N ILE A 182 -20.83 16.00 11.58
CA ILE A 182 -22.04 16.04 10.74
C ILE A 182 -23.09 15.03 11.21
N PHE A 183 -22.64 13.85 11.66
CA PHE A 183 -23.54 12.77 12.08
C PHE A 183 -23.95 12.80 13.56
N GLY A 184 -23.42 13.74 14.36
CA GLY A 184 -23.98 14.07 15.67
C GLY A 184 -24.03 12.90 16.66
N LEU A 185 -22.90 12.21 16.83
CA LEU A 185 -22.54 11.53 18.07
C LEU A 185 -21.37 12.31 18.70
#